data_AF-A0A368W052-F1
#
_entry.id   AF-A0A368W052-F1
#
_cell.length_a   1.000
_cell.length_b   1.000
_cell.length_c   1.000
_cell.angle_alpha   90.00
_cell.angle_beta   90.00
_cell.angle_gamma   90.00
#
_symmetry.space_group_name_H-M   'P 1'
#
loop_
_entity.id
_entity.type
_entity.pdbx_description
1 polymer ?
#
loop_
_entity_poly.entity_id
_entity_poly.type
_entity_poly.pdbx_seq_one_letter_code
_entity_poly.pdbx_strand_id
1 'polypeptide(L)' 'MPQWLCNQLMRAFQKKDRRQIKLLNDCWYFYRNKQSPKEQVNGTEFQ' A
#
# COMPACT_ATOMS: atom_id res chain seq x y z
N MET A 1 5.21 4.96 -6.47
CA MET A 1 4.01 4.23 -6.92
C MET A 1 3.83 4.47 -8.41
N PRO A 2 3.45 3.47 -9.20
CA PRO A 2 3.01 3.65 -10.57
C PRO A 2 1.86 4.66 -10.67
N GLN A 3 1.76 5.34 -11.82
CA GLN A 3 0.70 6.32 -12.05
C GLN A 3 -0.71 5.74 -11.86
N TRP A 4 -0.93 4.48 -12.24
CA TRP A 4 -2.21 3.79 -12.06
C TRP A 4 -2.62 3.70 -10.59
N LEU A 5 -1.66 3.53 -9.68
CA LEU A 5 -1.90 3.39 -8.25
C LEU A 5 -2.16 4.75 -7.60
N CYS A 6 -1.45 5.79 -8.04
CA CYS A 6 -1.74 7.17 -7.65
C CYS A 6 -3.17 7.58 -8.04
N ASN A 7 -3.62 7.21 -9.24
CA ASN A 7 -4.97 7.51 -9.72
C ASN A 7 -6.04 6.77 -8.88
N GLN A 8 -5.77 5.54 -8.44
CA GLN A 8 -6.67 4.80 -7.55
C GLN A 8 -6.75 5.40 -6.15
N LEU A 9 -5.61 5.79 -5.57
CA LEU A 9 -5.56 6.49 -4.28
C LEU A 9 -6.31 7.82 -4.31
N MET A 10 -6.14 8.60 -5.39
CA MET A 10 -6.84 9.88 -5.55
C MET A 10 -8.36 9.70 -5.55
N ARG A 11 -8.87 8.68 -6.26
CA ARG A 11 -10.31 8.36 -6.26
C ARG A 11 -10.79 7.88 -4.90
N ALA A 12 -10.02 7.03 -4.22
CA ALA A 12 -10.35 6.56 -2.87
C ALA A 12 -10.37 7.71 -1.85
N PHE A 13 -9.42 8.65 -1.96
CA PHE A 13 -9.35 9.86 -1.14
C PHE A 13 -10.55 10.77 -1.35
N GLN A 14 -10.93 11.04 -2.60
CA GLN A 14 -12.14 11.82 -2.91
C GLN A 14 -13.41 11.17 -2.34
N LYS A 15 -13.48 9.84 -2.34
CA LYS A 15 -14.58 9.07 -1.74
C LYS A 15 -14.48 8.92 -0.22
N LYS A 16 -13.41 9.42 0.40
CA LYS A 16 -13.07 9.22 1.83
C LYS A 16 -13.03 7.75 2.24
N ASP A 17 -12.73 6.85 1.31
CA ASP A 17 -12.64 5.41 1.57
C ASP A 17 -11.27 5.07 2.18
N ARG A 18 -11.19 5.19 3.51
CA ARG A 18 -9.97 4.89 4.27
C ARG A 18 -9.55 3.43 4.15
N ARG A 19 -10.50 2.51 3.95
CA ARG A 19 -10.21 1.06 3.81
C ARG A 19 -9.49 0.81 2.50
N GLN A 20 -10.00 1.38 1.41
CA GLN A 20 -9.38 1.28 0.09
C GLN A 20 -7.99 1.92 0.08
N ILE A 21 -7.80 3.08 0.72
CA ILE A 21 -6.49 3.72 0.84
C ILE A 21 -5.49 2.82 1.58
N LYS A 22 -5.89 2.22 2.70
CA LYS A 22 -5.02 1.31 3.47
C LYS A 22 -4.62 0.10 2.63
N LEU A 23 -5.59 -0.56 1.99
CA LEU A 23 -5.33 -1.71 1.12
C LEU A 23 -4.37 -1.37 -0.03
N LEU A 24 -4.58 -0.25 -0.72
CA LEU A 24 -3.72 0.18 -1.84
C LEU A 24 -2.29 0.50 -1.38
N ASN A 25 -2.13 1.09 -0.19
CA ASN A 25 -0.83 1.33 0.42
C ASN A 25 -0.13 0.02 0.81
N ASP A 26 -0.86 -0.92 1.41
CA ASP A 26 -0.34 -2.24 1.78
C ASP A 26 0.12 -2.99 0.51
N CYS A 27 -0.72 -3.02 -0.54
CA CYS A 27 -0.37 -3.62 -1.84
C CYS A 27 0.92 -3.01 -2.43
N TRP A 28 1.07 -1.69 -2.37
CA TRP A 28 2.30 -1.02 -2.82
C TRP A 28 3.52 -1.41 -2.01
N TYR A 29 3.36 -1.49 -0.69
CA TYR A 29 4.42 -1.85 0.23
C TYR A 29 4.92 -3.27 -0.07
N PHE A 30 4.01 -4.24 -0.23
CA PHE A 30 4.36 -5.60 -0.64
C PHE A 30 5.04 -5.65 -2.01
N TYR A 31 4.54 -4.90 -2.98
CA TYR A 31 5.12 -4.83 -4.32
C TYR A 31 6.55 -4.28 -4.29
N ARG A 32 6.80 -3.20 -3.55
CA ARG A 32 8.13 -2.60 -3.39
C ARG A 32 9.08 -3.56 -2.67
N ASN A 33 8.62 -4.22 -1.60
CA ASN A 33 9.45 -5.13 -0.81
C ASN A 33 9.77 -6.42 -1.57
N LYS A 34 8.90 -6.90 -2.46
CA LYS A 34 9.17 -8.05 -3.33
C LYS A 34 10.23 -7.75 -4.40
N GLN A 35 10.48 -6.48 -4.71
CA GLN A 35 11.50 -6.05 -5.68
C GLN A 35 12.87 -5.78 -5.04
N SER A 36 12.96 -5.68 -3.72
CA SER A 36 14.23 -5.71 -3.00
C SER A 36 14.52 -7.15 -2.57
N PRO A 37 15.60 -7.81 -3.02
CA PRO A 37 15.92 -9.17 -2.60
C PRO A 37 16.17 -9.36 -1.10
N LYS A 38 16.22 -8.30 -0.27
CA LYS A 38 16.57 -8.40 1.15
C LYS A 38 15.86 -7.31 1.94
N GLU A 39 14.98 -7.75 2.83
CA GLU A 39 14.70 -7.24 4.20
C GLU A 39 13.27 -7.65 4.58
N GLN A 40 13.12 -8.94 4.89
CA GLN A 40 12.08 -9.39 5.82
C GLN A 40 12.50 -8.91 7.22
N VAL A 41 11.92 -7.82 7.72
CA VAL A 41 11.96 -7.49 9.14
C VAL A 41 10.59 -7.00 9.59
N ASN A 42 9.85 -7.94 10.18
CA ASN A 42 9.04 -7.87 11.41
C ASN A 42 8.26 -6.57 11.74
N GLY A 43 6.93 -6.69 11.83
CA GLY A 43 6.03 -5.72 12.48
C GLY A 43 4.73 -5.57 11.70
N THR A 44 3.69 -6.35 11.98
CA THR A 44 2.75 -5.99 13.06
C THR A 44 1.96 -7.22 13.48
N GLU A 45 2.45 -7.86 14.53
CA GLU A 45 1.62 -8.58 15.50
C GLU A 45 0.74 -7.53 16.19
N PHE A 46 -0.57 -7.79 16.25
CA PHE A 46 -1.54 -6.96 16.96
C PHE A 46 -1.40 -7.23 18.47
N GLN A 47 -1.14 -6.18 19.26
CA GLN A 47 -1.56 -6.08 20.66
C GLN A 47 -2.39 -4.82 20.83
#